data_AF-A0A7S2D5B4-F1
#
_entry.id   AF-A0A7S2D5B4-F1
#
_cell.length_a   1.000
_cell.length_b   1.000
_cell.length_c   1.000
_cell.angle_alpha   90.00
_cell.angle_beta   90.00
_cell.angle_gamma   90.00
#
_symmetry.space_group_name_H-M   'P 1'
#
loop_
_entity.id
_entity.type
_entity.pdbx_description
1 polymer ?
#
loop_
_entity_poly.entity_id
_entity_poly.type
_entity_poly.pdbx_seq_one_letter_code
_entity_poly.pdbx_strand_id
1 'polypeptide(L)'
;RTHARTHARTHARRSGAQDMSMTIATTLMLASLGQWRTVTFYDVVPADCRTNVSNNDVGNVPGDMYFDLKDKYLPIACPSCVDSIEGCRTPTTFDCNNPESTGALVVRKLEVEVNGDFGSNYALCDVWPGSPSCSYTCFSPHLHPAPGVGKEAVCGGSRVECDMAPEPSFHHREQWDYWNYNTAALLGDTGKGEWYSLRAEDEGTYWRNATIIKTIDQRCHALGVERLVAEAGSTCFAACPQPTNQSSACWINCFY
;
A
#
# COMPACT_ATOMS: atom_id res chain seq x y z
N ARG A 1 -76.03 -42.17 -17.78
CA ARG A 1 -76.89 -40.96 -17.80
C ARG A 1 -75.91 -39.79 -17.74
N THR A 2 -75.56 -39.06 -18.81
CA THR A 2 -76.38 -38.52 -19.90
C THR A 2 -75.47 -38.30 -21.14
N HIS A 3 -76.09 -38.40 -22.32
CA HIS A 3 -75.59 -38.24 -23.70
C HIS A 3 -74.85 -36.90 -23.96
N ALA A 4 -73.73 -36.86 -24.70
CA ALA A 4 -73.52 -36.86 -26.18
C ALA A 4 -73.68 -35.48 -26.88
N ARG A 5 -72.63 -35.04 -27.60
CA ARG A 5 -72.62 -34.64 -29.03
C ARG A 5 -71.47 -33.66 -29.38
N THR A 6 -70.60 -34.15 -30.26
CA THR A 6 -70.05 -33.55 -31.48
C THR A 6 -70.27 -32.06 -31.75
N HIS A 7 -69.19 -31.34 -32.13
CA HIS A 7 -69.09 -30.67 -33.42
C HIS A 7 -67.64 -30.31 -33.78
N ALA A 8 -67.27 -30.65 -35.03
CA ALA A 8 -66.03 -30.31 -35.69
C ALA A 8 -65.97 -28.82 -36.08
N ARG A 9 -64.77 -28.24 -36.12
CA ARG A 9 -64.45 -27.15 -37.05
C ARG A 9 -62.98 -27.17 -37.47
N THR A 10 -62.80 -27.28 -38.77
CA THR A 10 -61.60 -27.18 -39.59
C THR A 10 -61.24 -25.71 -39.87
N HIS A 11 -60.04 -25.50 -40.43
CA HIS A 11 -59.42 -24.25 -40.95
C HIS A 11 -58.63 -23.43 -39.91
N ALA A 12 -57.43 -22.91 -40.17
CA ALA A 12 -56.60 -22.84 -41.37
C ALA A 12 -55.14 -22.60 -40.98
N ARG A 13 -54.24 -23.01 -41.89
CA ARG A 13 -52.83 -22.60 -42.00
C ARG A 13 -52.61 -21.11 -41.69
N ARG A 14 -51.57 -20.83 -40.91
CA ARG A 14 -50.63 -19.73 -41.19
C ARG A 14 -49.25 -20.09 -40.65
N SER A 15 -48.41 -20.58 -41.55
CA SER A 15 -46.97 -20.66 -41.43
C SER A 15 -46.41 -19.23 -41.41
N GLY A 16 -46.10 -18.72 -40.22
CA GLY A 16 -45.24 -17.55 -40.04
C GLY A 16 -43.82 -18.04 -39.81
N ALA A 17 -42.98 -17.99 -40.85
CA ALA A 17 -41.55 -18.08 -40.68
C ALA A 17 -41.10 -16.85 -39.89
N GLN A 18 -40.72 -17.03 -38.63
CA GLN A 18 -39.99 -16.03 -37.89
C GLN A 18 -38.53 -16.14 -38.33
N ASP A 19 -38.10 -15.18 -39.15
CA ASP A 19 -36.69 -14.89 -39.39
C ASP A 19 -36.04 -14.57 -38.04
N MET A 20 -35.36 -15.55 -37.46
CA MET A 20 -34.35 -15.31 -36.43
C MET A 20 -33.11 -14.75 -37.11
N SER A 21 -33.12 -13.46 -37.42
CA SER A 21 -31.89 -12.71 -37.52
C SER A 21 -31.29 -12.60 -36.12
N MET A 22 -30.47 -13.59 -35.79
CA MET A 22 -29.57 -13.56 -34.66
C MET A 22 -28.46 -12.56 -35.01
N THR A 23 -28.72 -11.28 -34.75
CA THR A 23 -27.68 -10.25 -34.74
C THR A 23 -26.79 -10.57 -33.54
N ILE A 24 -25.72 -11.33 -33.77
CA ILE A 24 -24.60 -11.43 -32.84
C ILE A 24 -24.02 -10.03 -32.79
N ALA A 25 -24.48 -9.23 -31.83
CA ALA A 25 -23.79 -8.03 -31.40
C ALA A 25 -22.50 -8.52 -30.75
N THR A 26 -21.46 -8.69 -31.55
CA THR A 26 -20.09 -8.81 -31.08
C THR A 26 -19.74 -7.46 -30.48
N THR A 27 -20.13 -7.25 -29.22
CA THR A 27 -19.61 -6.16 -28.42
C THR A 27 -18.12 -6.44 -28.29
N LEU A 28 -17.32 -5.88 -29.20
CA LEU A 28 -15.89 -5.74 -28.97
C LEU A 28 -15.77 -4.92 -27.68
N MET A 29 -15.59 -5.62 -26.56
CA MET A 29 -14.88 -5.04 -25.43
C MET A 29 -13.47 -4.80 -25.96
N LEU A 30 -13.26 -3.62 -26.54
CA LEU A 30 -11.94 -3.02 -26.60
C LEU A 30 -11.51 -2.91 -25.14
N ALA A 31 -10.76 -3.91 -24.66
CA ALA A 31 -9.89 -3.74 -23.53
C ALA A 31 -9.18 -2.39 -23.74
N SER A 32 -9.23 -1.50 -22.76
CA SER A 32 -8.53 -0.23 -22.82
C SER A 32 -7.04 -0.53 -22.87
N LEU A 33 -6.52 -0.79 -24.07
CA LEU A 33 -5.11 -0.98 -24.33
C LEU A 33 -4.43 0.35 -24.07
N GLY A 34 -3.89 0.46 -22.86
CA GLY A 34 -2.64 1.15 -22.57
C GLY A 34 -2.59 2.65 -22.86
N GLN A 35 -3.54 3.40 -22.32
CA GLN A 35 -3.33 4.84 -22.21
C GLN A 35 -2.34 5.12 -21.07
N TRP A 36 -1.20 5.69 -21.43
CA TRP A 36 -0.26 6.26 -20.48
C TRP A 36 -0.89 7.48 -19.81
N ARG A 37 -0.81 7.55 -18.48
CA ARG A 37 -1.25 8.69 -17.68
C ARG A 37 -0.19 9.06 -16.67
N THR A 38 -0.04 10.34 -16.35
CA THR A 38 0.86 10.77 -15.28
C THR A 38 0.18 10.56 -13.93
N VAL A 39 0.86 9.88 -13.01
CA VAL A 39 0.46 9.72 -11.62
C VAL A 39 1.53 10.32 -10.72
N THR A 40 1.09 10.97 -9.66
CA THR A 40 1.98 11.46 -8.61
C THR A 40 2.17 10.37 -7.56
N PHE A 41 3.42 10.07 -7.26
CA PHE A 41 3.80 9.18 -6.18
C PHE A 41 4.70 9.88 -5.17
N TYR A 42 4.86 9.24 -4.02
CA TYR A 42 5.70 9.67 -2.91
C TYR A 42 6.48 8.48 -2.39
N ASP A 43 7.67 8.74 -1.88
CA ASP A 43 8.49 7.72 -1.22
C ASP A 43 9.44 8.36 -0.20
N VAL A 44 10.03 7.50 0.62
CA VAL A 44 11.14 7.81 1.53
C VAL A 44 12.33 6.97 1.10
N VAL A 45 13.48 7.60 0.89
CA VAL A 45 14.71 6.89 0.50
C VAL A 45 15.92 7.44 1.26
N PRO A 46 17.02 6.68 1.36
CA PRO A 46 18.30 7.21 1.81
C PRO A 46 18.72 8.44 1.00
N ALA A 47 19.29 9.43 1.68
CA ALA A 47 19.62 10.73 1.10
C ALA A 47 20.61 10.65 -0.07
N ASP A 48 21.49 9.66 -0.09
CA ASP A 48 22.41 9.35 -1.18
C ASP A 48 21.72 8.63 -2.35
N CYS A 49 20.56 8.02 -2.12
CA CYS A 49 19.72 7.38 -3.14
C CYS A 49 18.66 8.30 -3.75
N ARG A 50 18.70 9.61 -3.43
CA ARG A 50 17.68 10.59 -3.84
C ARG A 50 17.38 10.65 -5.33
N THR A 51 18.29 10.20 -6.20
CA THR A 51 18.11 10.20 -7.67
C THR A 51 17.66 8.85 -8.22
N ASN A 52 17.63 7.78 -7.41
CA ASN A 52 17.23 6.45 -7.85
C ASN A 52 15.71 6.30 -7.79
N VAL A 53 15.07 5.98 -8.92
CA VAL A 53 13.61 5.83 -9.04
C VAL A 53 13.19 4.41 -9.39
N SER A 54 14.15 3.55 -9.68
CA SER A 54 13.91 2.17 -10.13
C SER A 54 14.09 1.20 -8.96
N ASN A 55 13.37 0.09 -9.02
CA ASN A 55 13.28 -0.89 -7.95
C ASN A 55 12.90 -0.24 -6.62
N ASN A 56 11.87 0.61 -6.63
CA ASN A 56 11.46 1.33 -5.43
C ASN A 56 9.98 1.11 -5.12
N ASP A 57 9.67 1.13 -3.83
CA ASP A 57 8.31 1.23 -3.34
C ASP A 57 7.89 2.69 -3.32
N VAL A 58 6.73 2.98 -3.91
CA VAL A 58 6.15 4.32 -3.93
C VAL A 58 4.68 4.26 -3.54
N GLY A 59 4.19 5.30 -2.87
CA GLY A 59 2.81 5.40 -2.41
C GLY A 59 2.04 6.52 -3.09
N ASN A 60 0.71 6.41 -3.11
CA ASN A 60 -0.12 7.61 -3.12
C ASN A 60 -0.01 8.32 -1.75
N VAL A 61 -0.60 9.52 -1.59
CA VAL A 61 -0.45 10.29 -0.32
C VAL A 61 -0.76 9.45 0.94
N PRO A 62 -1.92 8.78 1.08
CA PRO A 62 -2.19 7.95 2.24
C PRO A 62 -1.29 6.71 2.33
N GLY A 63 -0.88 6.15 1.19
CA GLY A 63 0.06 5.03 1.11
C GLY A 63 1.43 5.37 1.69
N ASP A 64 2.00 6.48 1.25
CA ASP A 64 3.30 6.99 1.72
C ASP A 64 3.23 7.48 3.17
N MET A 65 2.13 8.14 3.57
CA MET A 65 1.92 8.51 4.97
C MET A 65 1.91 7.29 5.90
N TYR A 66 1.44 6.13 5.44
CA TYR A 66 1.55 4.92 6.26
C TYR A 66 3.01 4.56 6.54
N PHE A 67 3.90 4.66 5.53
CA PHE A 67 5.34 4.47 5.74
C PHE A 67 5.93 5.51 6.68
N ASP A 68 5.62 6.80 6.51
CA ASP A 68 6.21 7.85 7.36
C ASP A 68 5.75 7.74 8.83
N LEU A 69 4.52 7.29 9.05
CA LEU A 69 4.00 7.08 10.41
C LEU A 69 4.57 5.81 11.03
N LYS A 70 4.94 4.79 10.23
CA LYS A 70 5.43 3.51 10.74
C LYS A 70 6.60 3.67 11.69
N ASP A 71 7.52 4.61 11.45
CA ASP A 71 8.75 4.65 12.24
C ASP A 71 8.58 5.27 13.64
N LYS A 72 7.40 5.84 13.96
CA LYS A 72 7.22 6.63 15.19
C LYS A 72 7.25 5.80 16.47
N TYR A 73 6.99 4.50 16.39
CA TYR A 73 7.06 3.61 17.56
C TYR A 73 8.47 3.02 17.79
N LEU A 74 9.38 3.12 16.82
CA LEU A 74 10.72 2.52 16.87
C LEU A 74 11.56 2.94 18.10
N PRO A 75 11.48 4.18 18.62
CA PRO A 75 12.20 4.54 19.85
C PRO A 75 11.85 3.69 21.08
N ILE A 76 10.68 3.04 21.10
CA ILE A 76 10.28 2.13 22.18
C ILE A 76 10.54 0.67 21.79
N ALA A 77 10.21 0.30 20.55
CA ALA A 77 10.36 -1.07 20.09
C ALA A 77 11.82 -1.50 19.96
N CYS A 78 12.69 -0.66 19.40
CA CYS A 78 14.06 -1.05 19.10
C CYS A 78 14.93 -1.30 20.34
N PRO A 79 14.80 -0.55 21.45
CA PRO A 79 15.48 -0.93 22.69
C PRO A 79 15.06 -2.31 23.22
N SER A 80 13.80 -2.72 23.00
CA SER A 80 13.29 -4.01 23.48
C SER A 80 13.89 -5.22 22.74
N CYS A 81 14.38 -5.05 21.50
CA CYS A 81 15.00 -6.15 20.75
C CYS A 81 16.49 -6.36 21.03
N VAL A 82 17.19 -5.38 21.60
CA VAL A 82 18.62 -5.48 21.90
C VAL A 82 18.90 -6.61 22.91
N ASP A 83 17.97 -6.81 23.86
CA ASP A 83 18.07 -7.85 24.89
C ASP A 83 17.29 -9.13 24.54
N SER A 84 16.66 -9.20 23.36
CA SER A 84 15.88 -10.36 22.92
C SER A 84 16.78 -11.44 22.32
N ILE A 85 16.49 -12.71 22.65
CA ILE A 85 17.14 -13.88 22.03
C ILE A 85 16.87 -13.92 20.51
N GLU A 86 15.73 -13.38 20.07
CA GLU A 86 15.33 -13.35 18.66
C GLU A 86 15.95 -12.17 17.90
N GLY A 87 16.54 -11.20 18.63
CA GLY A 87 17.03 -9.94 18.08
C GLY A 87 15.92 -9.09 17.45
N CYS A 88 16.31 -8.11 16.63
CA CYS A 88 15.38 -7.22 15.94
C CYS A 88 14.81 -7.87 14.66
N ARG A 89 14.24 -9.06 14.84
CA ARG A 89 13.65 -9.89 13.77
C ARG A 89 12.18 -10.20 14.03
N THR A 90 11.64 -9.69 15.13
CA THR A 90 10.21 -9.82 15.41
C THR A 90 9.44 -8.89 14.47
N PRO A 91 8.17 -9.20 14.21
CA PRO A 91 7.28 -8.33 13.47
C PRO A 91 7.38 -6.85 13.95
N THR A 92 7.36 -6.62 15.26
CA THR A 92 7.43 -5.29 15.89
C THR A 92 8.81 -4.66 15.93
N THR A 93 9.88 -5.33 15.48
CA THR A 93 11.26 -4.80 15.56
C THR A 93 12.00 -4.90 14.23
N PHE A 94 11.29 -5.32 13.18
CA PHE A 94 11.82 -5.56 11.84
C PHE A 94 12.48 -4.31 11.25
N ASP A 95 11.88 -3.13 11.45
CA ASP A 95 12.38 -1.87 10.88
C ASP A 95 13.56 -1.27 11.66
N CYS A 96 13.96 -1.83 12.82
CA CYS A 96 15.01 -1.26 13.66
C CYS A 96 16.39 -1.20 13.00
N ASN A 97 16.62 -2.03 11.98
CA ASN A 97 17.83 -2.01 11.18
C ASN A 97 17.56 -1.63 9.71
N ASN A 98 16.33 -1.22 9.37
CA ASN A 98 15.97 -0.88 8.01
C ASN A 98 16.64 0.46 7.62
N PRO A 99 17.48 0.50 6.58
CA PRO A 99 18.06 1.74 6.06
C PRO A 99 17.04 2.76 5.57
N GLU A 100 15.79 2.37 5.29
CA GLU A 100 14.69 3.27 4.94
C GLU A 100 13.94 3.84 6.14
N SER A 101 14.23 3.33 7.33
CA SER A 101 13.69 3.82 8.62
C SER A 101 14.76 4.51 9.48
N THR A 102 16.03 4.40 9.10
CA THR A 102 17.16 4.86 9.92
C THR A 102 18.19 5.63 9.09
N GLY A 103 18.75 6.70 9.68
CA GLY A 103 19.82 7.49 9.05
C GLY A 103 19.34 8.78 8.39
N ALA A 104 20.09 9.24 7.38
CA ALA A 104 19.77 10.45 6.64
C ALA A 104 18.83 10.10 5.49
N LEU A 105 17.55 10.46 5.63
CA LEU A 105 16.48 10.14 4.68
C LEU A 105 15.94 11.39 3.98
N VAL A 106 15.35 11.19 2.81
CA VAL A 106 14.60 12.22 2.09
C VAL A 106 13.23 11.70 1.69
N VAL A 107 12.23 12.58 1.76
CA VAL A 107 10.90 12.35 1.20
C VAL A 107 10.86 12.96 -0.19
N ARG A 108 10.37 12.21 -1.18
CA ARG A 108 10.26 12.70 -2.55
C ARG A 108 8.82 12.74 -3.02
N LYS A 109 8.57 13.66 -3.94
CA LYS A 109 7.38 13.67 -4.80
C LYS A 109 7.85 13.34 -6.21
N LEU A 110 7.27 12.32 -6.82
CA LEU A 110 7.54 11.87 -8.17
C LEU A 110 6.31 12.07 -9.05
N GLU A 111 6.53 12.32 -10.33
CA GLU A 111 5.53 12.16 -11.38
C GLU A 111 6.02 11.05 -12.31
N VAL A 112 5.18 10.04 -12.53
CA VAL A 112 5.52 8.85 -13.32
C VAL A 112 4.42 8.62 -14.34
N GLU A 113 4.79 8.35 -15.59
CA GLU A 113 3.83 7.86 -16.57
C GLU A 113 3.56 6.38 -16.32
N VAL A 114 2.30 6.07 -16.08
CA VAL A 114 1.82 4.72 -15.79
C VAL A 114 0.93 4.23 -16.91
N ASN A 115 1.11 2.98 -17.31
CA ASN A 115 0.32 2.34 -18.35
C ASN A 115 -0.96 1.75 -17.74
N GLY A 116 -2.12 2.32 -18.07
CA GLY A 116 -3.44 1.78 -17.72
C GLY A 116 -3.55 1.26 -16.28
N ASP A 117 -3.79 -0.06 -16.15
CA ASP A 117 -4.09 -0.76 -14.88
C ASP A 117 -2.88 -0.93 -13.95
N PHE A 118 -1.69 -0.46 -14.32
CA PHE A 118 -0.47 -0.57 -13.52
C PHE A 118 -0.21 -1.98 -12.97
N GLY A 119 -0.52 -3.01 -13.76
CA GLY A 119 -0.42 -4.42 -13.36
C GLY A 119 -1.14 -4.78 -12.05
N SER A 120 -1.16 -6.07 -11.71
CA SER A 120 -1.89 -6.59 -10.54
C SER A 120 -0.99 -7.24 -9.48
N ASN A 121 0.32 -7.23 -9.73
CA ASN A 121 1.28 -7.98 -8.94
C ASN A 121 2.25 -6.99 -8.32
N TYR A 122 1.95 -6.54 -7.10
CA TYR A 122 2.89 -5.71 -6.37
C TYR A 122 4.16 -6.50 -6.04
N ALA A 123 5.29 -5.81 -6.01
CA ALA A 123 6.55 -6.35 -5.55
C ALA A 123 7.12 -5.42 -4.49
N LEU A 124 7.48 -5.97 -3.34
CA LEU A 124 8.11 -5.20 -2.27
C LEU A 124 9.57 -4.98 -2.63
N CYS A 125 9.98 -3.72 -2.69
CA CYS A 125 11.29 -3.28 -3.14
C CYS A 125 12.00 -2.50 -2.03
N ASP A 126 12.92 -3.15 -1.34
CA ASP A 126 13.57 -2.59 -0.13
C ASP A 126 15.11 -2.60 -0.26
N VAL A 127 15.76 -1.78 0.56
CA VAL A 127 17.21 -1.78 0.79
C VAL A 127 17.54 -2.67 1.98
N TRP A 128 18.26 -3.76 1.72
CA TRP A 128 18.63 -4.67 2.81
C TRP A 128 19.85 -4.18 3.61
N PRO A 129 19.86 -4.41 4.94
CA PRO A 129 21.03 -4.12 5.78
C PRO A 129 22.30 -4.79 5.22
N GLY A 130 23.36 -4.01 5.02
CA GLY A 130 24.64 -4.49 4.49
C GLY A 130 24.74 -4.57 2.97
N SER A 131 23.68 -4.22 2.24
CA SER A 131 23.74 -4.07 0.77
C SER A 131 24.57 -2.85 0.38
N PRO A 132 25.16 -2.81 -0.84
CA PRO A 132 25.67 -1.57 -1.40
C PRO A 132 24.61 -0.48 -1.36
N SER A 133 25.01 0.77 -1.13
CA SER A 133 24.07 1.87 -1.12
C SER A 133 23.24 1.91 -2.40
N CYS A 134 21.94 2.15 -2.25
CA CYS A 134 20.95 2.21 -3.32
C CYS A 134 20.75 0.90 -4.12
N SER A 135 21.17 -0.24 -3.56
CA SER A 135 20.95 -1.56 -4.16
C SER A 135 19.63 -2.16 -3.68
N TYR A 136 18.52 -1.62 -4.18
CA TYR A 136 17.19 -2.14 -3.90
C TYR A 136 16.97 -3.51 -4.55
N THR A 137 16.31 -4.41 -3.82
CA THR A 137 15.90 -5.71 -4.33
C THR A 137 14.40 -5.87 -4.22
N CYS A 138 13.75 -6.19 -5.33
CA CYS A 138 12.31 -6.44 -5.37
C CYS A 138 12.00 -7.93 -5.25
N PHE A 139 11.02 -8.30 -4.43
CA PHE A 139 10.53 -9.67 -4.30
C PHE A 139 9.00 -9.73 -4.32
N SER A 140 8.47 -10.90 -4.61
CA SER A 140 7.03 -11.16 -4.59
C SER A 140 6.61 -11.43 -3.13
N PRO A 141 5.71 -10.62 -2.53
CA PRO A 141 5.13 -10.97 -1.24
C PRO A 141 4.37 -12.28 -1.34
N HIS A 142 4.11 -12.95 -0.21
CA HIS A 142 3.53 -14.29 -0.19
C HIS A 142 2.16 -14.39 -0.88
N LEU A 143 1.41 -13.28 -0.90
CA LEU A 143 0.08 -13.20 -1.49
C LEU A 143 0.09 -12.93 -3.01
N HIS A 144 1.26 -12.63 -3.60
CA HIS A 144 1.38 -12.43 -5.04
C HIS A 144 2.04 -13.65 -5.69
N PRO A 145 1.39 -14.27 -6.70
CA PRO A 145 1.87 -15.50 -7.33
C PRO A 145 3.11 -15.31 -8.22
N ALA A 146 3.47 -14.07 -8.54
CA ALA A 146 4.67 -13.71 -9.27
C ALA A 146 5.03 -12.22 -9.00
N PRO A 147 6.32 -11.86 -8.96
CA PRO A 147 6.72 -10.46 -8.86
C PRO A 147 6.31 -9.72 -10.14
N GLY A 148 5.85 -8.49 -9.99
CA GLY A 148 5.48 -7.63 -11.11
C GLY A 148 5.42 -6.15 -10.73
N VAL A 149 4.93 -5.35 -11.66
CA VAL A 149 4.42 -4.00 -11.35
C VAL A 149 2.95 -4.15 -11.00
N GLY A 150 2.58 -3.51 -9.90
CA GLY A 150 1.26 -3.67 -9.32
C GLY A 150 0.98 -2.59 -8.31
N LYS A 151 -0.23 -2.67 -7.76
CA LYS A 151 -0.60 -1.94 -6.57
C LYS A 151 -1.00 -2.90 -5.47
N GLU A 152 -0.72 -2.50 -4.25
CA GLU A 152 -1.20 -3.18 -3.04
C GLU A 152 -1.89 -2.15 -2.17
N ALA A 153 -3.05 -2.51 -1.62
CA ALA A 153 -3.72 -1.63 -0.66
C ALA A 153 -2.90 -1.62 0.63
N VAL A 154 -2.80 -0.45 1.26
CA VAL A 154 -2.33 -0.41 2.64
C VAL A 154 -3.31 -1.20 3.50
N CYS A 155 -2.80 -2.13 4.30
CA CYS A 155 -3.60 -2.96 5.18
C CYS A 155 -2.79 -3.35 6.43
N GLY A 156 -3.51 -3.57 7.53
CA GLY A 156 -2.94 -4.03 8.80
C GLY A 156 -2.86 -5.55 8.76
N GLY A 157 -1.74 -6.11 9.23
CA GLY A 157 -1.33 -7.47 8.92
C GLY A 157 -2.36 -8.57 9.21
N SER A 158 -2.37 -9.57 8.34
CA SER A 158 -2.52 -10.98 8.72
C SER A 158 -1.83 -11.78 7.63
N ARG A 159 -1.11 -12.86 7.96
CA ARG A 159 -0.41 -13.70 6.95
C ARG A 159 -1.32 -14.23 5.82
N VAL A 160 -2.64 -14.09 5.97
CA VAL A 160 -3.67 -14.63 5.08
C VAL A 160 -4.30 -13.55 4.20
N GLU A 161 -4.36 -12.29 4.67
CA GLU A 161 -5.10 -11.22 4.00
C GLU A 161 -4.22 -10.04 3.58
N CYS A 162 -3.08 -9.84 4.26
CA CYS A 162 -2.19 -8.70 4.01
C CYS A 162 -0.77 -8.95 4.54
N ASP A 163 0.22 -8.97 3.65
CA ASP A 163 1.64 -9.19 3.98
C ASP A 163 2.42 -7.88 4.23
N MET A 164 1.70 -6.77 4.39
CA MET A 164 2.28 -5.41 4.40
C MET A 164 2.66 -4.93 5.80
N ALA A 165 2.21 -5.63 6.84
CA ALA A 165 2.53 -5.27 8.19
C ALA A 165 2.74 -6.49 9.09
N PRO A 166 3.67 -6.37 10.05
CA PRO A 166 3.86 -7.35 11.10
C PRO A 166 2.60 -7.62 11.93
N GLU A 167 2.24 -8.88 12.21
CA GLU A 167 1.24 -9.16 13.27
C GLU A 167 1.75 -8.62 14.62
N PRO A 168 0.89 -8.02 15.47
CA PRO A 168 1.34 -7.47 16.74
C PRO A 168 1.84 -8.63 17.59
N SER A 169 2.86 -8.39 18.41
CA SER A 169 3.42 -9.49 19.20
C SER A 169 2.35 -10.05 20.15
N PHE A 170 2.08 -11.36 20.08
CA PHE A 170 1.12 -12.00 21.01
C PHE A 170 1.60 -11.96 22.48
N HIS A 171 2.89 -11.67 22.69
CA HIS A 171 3.56 -11.72 23.99
C HIS A 171 3.64 -10.37 24.70
N HIS A 172 3.60 -9.26 23.97
CA HIS A 172 3.62 -7.91 24.51
C HIS A 172 2.35 -7.21 24.02
N ARG A 173 1.45 -6.89 24.95
CA ARG A 173 0.15 -6.24 24.67
C ARG A 173 0.27 -4.73 24.71
N GLU A 174 1.40 -4.19 24.29
CA GLU A 174 1.59 -2.76 24.38
C GLU A 174 0.69 -2.09 23.35
N GLN A 175 0.05 -0.99 23.71
CA GLN A 175 -0.91 -0.33 22.82
C GLN A 175 -0.24 0.14 21.52
N TRP A 176 1.03 0.55 21.62
CA TRP A 176 1.83 0.91 20.47
C TRP A 176 2.09 -0.26 19.53
N ASP A 177 2.03 -1.53 19.95
CA ASP A 177 2.19 -2.69 19.03
C ASP A 177 1.08 -2.76 17.98
N TYR A 178 -0.06 -2.11 18.20
CA TYR A 178 -1.19 -2.04 17.28
C TYR A 178 -1.16 -0.85 16.33
N TRP A 179 -0.08 -0.06 16.34
CA TRP A 179 0.05 1.15 15.51
C TRP A 179 -0.24 0.83 14.04
N ASN A 180 0.22 -0.32 13.55
CA ASN A 180 0.11 -0.73 12.16
C ASN A 180 -1.34 -1.01 11.78
N TYR A 181 -2.11 -1.68 12.64
CA TYR A 181 -3.55 -1.88 12.44
C TYR A 181 -4.30 -0.56 12.47
N ASN A 182 -4.00 0.29 13.45
CA ASN A 182 -4.69 1.57 13.60
C ASN A 182 -4.41 2.49 12.41
N THR A 183 -3.15 2.58 12.01
CA THR A 183 -2.70 3.40 10.88
C THR A 183 -3.23 2.84 9.56
N ALA A 184 -3.23 1.52 9.36
CA ALA A 184 -3.79 0.91 8.16
C ALA A 184 -5.32 1.02 8.09
N ALA A 185 -6.04 0.91 9.20
CA ALA A 185 -7.49 1.11 9.20
C ALA A 185 -7.84 2.54 8.74
N LEU A 186 -7.04 3.54 9.14
CA LEU A 186 -7.23 4.94 8.78
C LEU A 186 -6.72 5.29 7.39
N LEU A 187 -5.54 4.82 7.01
CA LEU A 187 -4.88 5.20 5.76
C LEU A 187 -5.13 4.22 4.63
N GLY A 188 -5.35 2.94 4.92
CA GLY A 188 -5.64 1.87 3.97
C GLY A 188 -7.10 1.81 3.56
N ASP A 189 -7.91 1.05 4.30
CA ASP A 189 -9.31 0.77 3.94
C ASP A 189 -10.15 2.04 3.81
N THR A 190 -10.01 2.97 4.78
CA THR A 190 -10.78 4.21 4.80
C THR A 190 -10.07 5.37 4.09
N GLY A 191 -8.73 5.36 4.12
CA GLY A 191 -7.89 6.40 3.53
C GLY A 191 -7.53 6.18 2.06
N LYS A 192 -7.81 4.99 1.51
CA LYS A 192 -7.49 4.58 0.13
C LYS A 192 -5.99 4.60 -0.18
N GLY A 193 -5.18 4.28 0.82
CA GLY A 193 -3.74 4.15 0.73
C GLY A 193 -3.38 3.00 -0.18
N GLU A 194 -2.52 3.27 -1.15
CA GLU A 194 -2.04 2.28 -2.11
C GLU A 194 -0.53 2.44 -2.26
N TRP A 195 0.17 1.32 -2.27
CA TRP A 195 1.57 1.20 -2.64
C TRP A 195 1.69 0.65 -4.04
N TYR A 196 2.84 0.93 -4.64
CA TYR A 196 3.15 0.70 -6.04
C TYR A 196 4.62 0.35 -6.17
N SER A 197 4.96 -0.56 -7.08
CA SER A 197 6.35 -0.97 -7.32
C SER A 197 6.86 -0.42 -8.66
N LEU A 198 8.02 0.24 -8.66
CA LEU A 198 8.69 0.75 -9.86
C LEU A 198 9.84 -0.17 -10.30
N ARG A 199 9.56 -1.45 -10.55
CA ARG A 199 10.59 -2.44 -10.92
C ARG A 199 11.31 -2.04 -12.21
N ALA A 200 12.63 -2.08 -12.20
CA ALA A 200 13.47 -1.67 -13.33
C ALA A 200 13.19 -2.50 -14.59
N GLU A 201 12.97 -3.81 -14.46
CA GLU A 201 12.69 -4.70 -15.59
C GLU A 201 11.35 -4.44 -16.30
N ASP A 202 10.47 -3.70 -15.63
CA ASP A 202 9.11 -3.41 -16.08
C ASP A 202 8.96 -1.98 -16.65
N GLU A 203 10.05 -1.20 -16.64
CA GLU A 203 10.13 0.13 -17.26
C GLU A 203 9.88 0.04 -18.78
N GLY A 204 9.12 0.99 -19.31
CA GLY A 204 8.66 1.02 -20.70
C GLY A 204 7.44 0.13 -20.98
N THR A 205 7.13 -0.82 -20.09
CA THR A 205 5.96 -1.70 -20.20
C THR A 205 4.80 -1.22 -19.33
N TYR A 206 5.07 -1.02 -18.03
CA TYR A 206 4.04 -0.63 -17.04
C TYR A 206 4.21 0.79 -16.53
N TRP A 207 5.44 1.29 -16.50
CA TRP A 207 5.78 2.64 -16.05
C TRP A 207 6.93 3.22 -16.87
N ARG A 208 7.05 4.54 -16.94
CA ARG A 208 8.17 5.25 -17.58
C ARG A 208 8.21 6.73 -17.16
N ASN A 209 9.22 7.46 -17.65
CA ASN A 209 9.33 8.92 -17.51
C ASN A 209 9.23 9.41 -16.07
N ALA A 210 9.76 8.64 -15.11
CA ALA A 210 9.74 9.01 -13.71
C ALA A 210 10.58 10.27 -13.48
N THR A 211 9.95 11.32 -12.94
CA THR A 211 10.56 12.62 -12.69
C THR A 211 10.40 12.98 -11.22
N ILE A 212 11.51 13.26 -10.54
CA ILE A 212 11.48 13.76 -9.16
C ILE A 212 11.13 15.25 -9.21
N ILE A 213 9.93 15.59 -8.73
CA ILE A 213 9.39 16.95 -8.72
C ILE A 213 9.88 17.73 -7.50
N LYS A 214 9.99 17.05 -6.37
CA LYS A 214 10.42 17.67 -5.11
C LYS A 214 11.13 16.66 -4.24
N THR A 215 12.13 17.13 -3.53
CA THR A 215 12.82 16.39 -2.48
C THR A 215 12.91 17.28 -1.25
N ILE A 216 12.56 16.74 -0.10
CA ILE A 216 12.74 17.40 1.20
C ILE A 216 13.46 16.45 2.15
N ASP A 217 14.17 17.03 3.11
CA ASP A 217 14.71 16.27 4.23
C ASP A 217 13.56 15.62 5.02
N GLN A 218 13.68 14.33 5.33
CA GLN A 218 12.61 13.60 6.03
C GLN A 218 12.37 14.15 7.43
N ARG A 219 13.40 14.66 8.12
CA ARG A 219 13.23 15.31 9.42
C ARG A 219 12.35 16.55 9.33
N CYS A 220 12.49 17.33 8.26
CA CYS A 220 11.64 18.50 8.02
C CYS A 220 10.17 18.09 7.77
N HIS A 221 9.95 16.97 7.07
CA HIS A 221 8.62 16.41 6.87
C HIS A 221 8.02 15.94 8.21
N ALA A 222 8.76 15.10 8.94
CA ALA A 222 8.39 14.56 10.24
C ALA A 222 8.00 15.65 11.24
N LEU A 223 8.80 16.72 11.38
CA LEU A 223 8.47 17.84 12.27
C LEU A 223 7.13 18.50 11.93
N GLY A 224 6.77 18.55 10.65
CA GLY A 224 5.48 19.07 10.20
C GLY A 224 4.32 18.16 10.61
N VAL A 225 4.45 16.86 10.37
CA VAL A 225 3.47 15.83 10.73
C VAL A 225 3.29 15.77 12.25
N GLU A 226 4.37 15.67 13.00
CA GLU A 226 4.38 15.59 14.47
C GLU A 226 3.71 16.80 15.10
N ARG A 227 3.96 18.00 14.57
CA ARG A 227 3.28 19.21 15.04
C ARG A 227 1.77 19.11 14.82
N LEU A 228 1.32 18.69 13.63
CA LEU A 228 -0.11 18.57 13.32
C LEU A 228 -0.79 17.53 14.22
N VAL A 229 -0.16 16.38 14.45
CA VAL A 229 -0.66 15.35 15.35
C VAL A 229 -0.71 15.87 16.79
N ALA A 230 0.35 16.54 17.26
CA ALA A 230 0.39 17.12 18.60
C ALA A 230 -0.66 18.23 18.83
N GLU A 231 -0.93 19.04 17.80
CA GLU A 231 -1.99 20.05 17.84
C GLU A 231 -3.38 19.40 17.92
N ALA A 232 -3.64 18.40 17.09
CA ALA A 232 -4.91 17.67 17.07
C ALA A 232 -5.17 16.88 18.37
N GLY A 233 -4.12 16.27 18.93
CA GLY A 233 -4.16 15.47 20.15
C GLY A 233 -3.74 16.21 21.42
N SER A 234 -3.74 17.54 21.40
CA SER A 234 -3.07 18.38 22.43
C SER A 234 -3.37 18.02 23.88
N THR A 235 -4.59 17.56 24.17
CA THR A 235 -4.98 17.12 25.52
C THR A 235 -4.20 15.89 25.99
N CYS A 236 -3.95 14.91 25.10
CA CYS A 236 -3.17 13.73 25.42
C CYS A 236 -1.70 14.10 25.65
N PHE A 237 -1.11 14.83 24.70
CA PHE A 237 0.30 15.24 24.78
C PHE A 237 0.57 16.11 26.01
N ALA A 238 -0.33 17.02 26.37
CA ALA A 238 -0.22 17.86 27.57
C ALA A 238 -0.31 17.07 28.89
N ALA A 239 -0.94 15.89 28.88
CA ALA A 239 -1.03 15.01 30.04
C ALA A 239 0.25 14.16 30.25
N CYS A 240 1.18 14.14 29.29
CA CYS A 240 2.41 13.38 29.42
C CYS A 240 3.37 14.03 30.43
N PRO A 241 4.08 13.23 31.27
CA PRO A 241 5.10 13.75 32.19
C PRO A 241 6.24 14.49 31.47
N GLN A 242 6.49 14.14 30.21
CA GLN A 242 7.49 14.74 29.35
C GLN A 242 6.86 15.03 27.97
N PRO A 243 6.06 16.11 27.84
CA PRO A 243 5.24 16.38 26.66
C PRO A 243 6.05 16.65 25.39
N THR A 244 7.35 16.93 25.53
CA THR A 244 8.29 17.16 24.42
C THR A 244 9.21 15.96 24.16
N ASN A 245 9.16 14.92 25.00
CA ASN A 245 9.99 13.73 24.79
C ASN A 245 9.28 12.76 23.83
N GLN A 246 9.57 12.93 22.53
CA GLN A 246 9.01 12.14 21.44
C GLN A 246 9.38 10.64 21.49
N SER A 247 10.36 10.27 22.32
CA SER A 247 10.75 8.87 22.53
C SER A 247 10.11 8.25 23.77
N SER A 248 9.26 8.98 24.50
CA SER A 248 8.59 8.44 25.69
C SER A 248 7.38 7.58 25.34
N ALA A 249 7.12 6.55 26.15
CA ALA A 249 5.92 5.71 26.02
C ALA A 249 4.62 6.52 26.02
N CYS A 250 4.52 7.55 26.86
CA CYS A 250 3.35 8.41 26.86
C CYS A 250 3.17 9.17 25.55
N TRP A 251 4.25 9.77 25.02
CA TRP A 251 4.17 10.56 23.80
C TRP A 251 3.78 9.70 22.59
N ILE A 252 4.41 8.52 22.44
CA ILE A 252 4.11 7.60 21.34
C ILE A 252 2.69 7.04 21.45
N ASN A 253 2.21 6.74 22.66
CA ASN A 253 0.81 6.35 22.86
C ASN A 253 -0.18 7.48 22.53
N CYS A 254 0.20 8.75 22.69
CA CYS A 254 -0.64 9.88 22.28
C CYS A 254 -0.59 10.16 20.77
N PHE A 255 0.43 9.64 20.08
CA PHE A 255 0.60 9.84 18.65
C PHE A 255 -0.34 8.97 17.80
N TYR A 256 -0.63 7.75 18.27
CA TYR A 256 -1.54 6.79 17.63
C TYR A 256 -2.91 6.77 18.30
#